data_AF-A0AAV6YB92-F1
#
_entry.id   AF-A0AAV6YB92-F1
#
_cell.length_a   1.000
_cell.length_b   1.000
_cell.length_c   1.000
_cell.angle_alpha   90.00
_cell.angle_beta   90.00
_cell.angle_gamma   90.00
#
_symmetry.space_group_name_H-M   'P 1'
#
loop_
_entity.id
_entity.type
_entity.pdbx_description
1 polymer ?
#
loop_
_entity_poly.entity_id
_entity_poly.type
_entity_poly.pdbx_seq_one_letter_code
_entity_poly.pdbx_strand_id
1 'polypeptide(L)'
;MYRNITTIILPPFLFSSNCHSIYCSIILLYTSSTFVVIIAIRFRVHITLAAIISALACVFLFPQCCDLGFHASLARTFRTYLSAEYNLETSRHEGLDIIENAVDNLDARSDKHKVMDLCNQVFCPPVKFDFQPHMDDEVCQVSAQQPVQMELLVRYHQLQSRLMTLKIENEE
;
A
#
# COMPACT_ATOMS: atom_id res chain seq x y z
N MET A 1 -36.04 7.07 12.63
CA MET A 1 -35.58 5.67 12.67
C MET A 1 -34.32 5.51 11.82
N TYR A 2 -33.27 6.29 12.13
CA TYR A 2 -31.94 6.19 11.50
C TYR A 2 -30.96 5.85 12.61
N ARG A 3 -30.75 4.55 12.85
CA ARG A 3 -29.72 4.04 13.76
C ARG A 3 -29.24 2.69 13.24
N ASN A 4 -27.92 2.51 13.23
CA ASN A 4 -27.19 1.24 13.24
C ASN A 4 -27.07 0.42 11.95
N ILE A 5 -26.29 0.89 10.97
CA ILE A 5 -25.52 -0.02 10.10
C ILE A 5 -24.12 0.55 9.85
N THR A 6 -23.40 0.89 10.92
CA THR A 6 -21.98 1.28 10.83
C THR A 6 -21.21 0.75 12.02
N THR A 7 -21.41 -0.53 12.33
CA THR A 7 -20.52 -1.27 13.22
C THR A 7 -19.61 -2.11 12.34
N ILE A 8 -18.55 -1.46 11.86
CA ILE A 8 -17.39 -2.10 11.25
C ILE A 8 -16.70 -2.86 12.38
N ILE A 9 -16.72 -4.20 12.30
CA ILE A 9 -15.88 -5.04 13.15
C ILE A 9 -14.47 -4.99 12.53
N LEU A 10 -13.68 -3.98 12.92
CA LEU A 10 -12.24 -3.95 12.66
C LEU A 10 -11.53 -4.71 13.80
N PRO A 11 -10.59 -5.63 13.53
CA PRO A 11 -9.86 -6.32 14.58
C PRO A 11 -8.91 -5.35 15.32
N PRO A 12 -8.67 -5.54 16.63
CA PRO A 12 -7.82 -4.67 17.40
C PRO A 12 -6.35 -5.08 17.19
N PHE A 13 -5.69 -4.50 16.19
CA PHE A 13 -4.23 -4.59 16.07
C PHE A 13 -3.59 -3.26 16.49
N LEU A 14 -2.70 -3.42 17.48
CA LEU A 14 -1.86 -2.47 18.22
C LEU A 14 -1.55 -1.12 17.54
N PHE A 15 -1.84 -0.05 18.28
CA PHE A 15 -1.60 1.35 17.96
C PHE A 15 -0.11 1.72 18.06
N SER A 16 0.47 2.23 16.96
CA SER A 16 1.68 3.06 16.94
C SER A 16 1.32 4.41 16.30
N SER A 17 1.87 5.52 16.81
CA SER A 17 1.53 6.89 16.42
C SER A 17 1.79 7.20 14.93
N ASN A 18 2.72 6.51 14.27
CA ASN A 18 2.95 6.62 12.82
C ASN A 18 2.01 5.74 11.97
N CYS A 19 1.42 4.68 12.56
CA CYS A 19 0.35 3.93 11.91
C CYS A 19 -0.91 4.79 11.73
N HIS A 20 -1.11 5.82 12.55
CA HIS A 20 -2.30 6.67 12.48
C HIS A 20 -2.39 7.46 11.18
N SER A 21 -1.27 7.92 10.62
CA SER A 21 -1.27 8.68 9.36
C SER A 21 -1.47 7.77 8.14
N ILE A 22 -0.87 6.57 8.13
CA ILE A 22 -1.04 5.62 7.03
C ILE A 22 -2.45 5.00 7.07
N TYR A 23 -2.94 4.65 8.26
CA TYR A 23 -4.34 4.24 8.44
C TYR A 23 -5.29 5.38 8.11
N CYS A 24 -5.02 6.65 8.46
CA CYS A 24 -5.86 7.77 8.04
C CYS A 24 -5.87 7.94 6.52
N SER A 25 -4.72 7.83 5.84
CA SER A 25 -4.66 7.94 4.38
C SER A 25 -5.33 6.77 3.68
N ILE A 26 -5.15 5.53 4.18
CA ILE A 26 -5.84 4.34 3.67
C ILE A 26 -7.34 4.45 3.96
N ILE A 27 -7.75 4.87 5.15
CA ILE A 27 -9.16 5.10 5.50
C ILE A 27 -9.72 6.26 4.68
N LEU A 28 -8.96 7.32 4.36
CA LEU A 28 -9.40 8.42 3.49
C LEU A 28 -9.49 7.99 2.02
N LEU A 29 -8.60 7.12 1.54
CA LEU A 29 -8.67 6.48 0.22
C LEU A 29 -9.81 5.46 0.16
N TYR A 30 -10.03 4.67 1.20
CA TYR A 30 -11.12 3.72 1.29
C TYR A 30 -12.45 4.43 1.48
N THR A 31 -12.51 5.51 2.27
CA THR A 31 -13.72 6.32 2.43
C THR A 31 -14.00 7.15 1.19
N SER A 32 -13.00 7.70 0.49
CA SER A 32 -13.22 8.38 -0.80
C SER A 32 -13.60 7.40 -1.91
N SER A 33 -12.93 6.26 -2.02
CA SER A 33 -13.26 5.22 -3.00
C SER A 33 -14.60 4.55 -2.70
N THR A 34 -14.90 4.21 -1.43
CA THR A 34 -16.24 3.74 -1.06
C THR A 34 -17.29 4.83 -1.18
N PHE A 35 -16.99 6.10 -0.97
CA PHE A 35 -17.94 7.21 -1.18
C PHE A 35 -18.24 7.42 -2.67
N VAL A 36 -17.23 7.32 -3.53
CA VAL A 36 -17.39 7.32 -5.00
C VAL A 36 -18.17 6.09 -5.45
N VAL A 37 -17.87 4.91 -4.91
CA VAL A 37 -18.62 3.67 -5.19
C VAL A 37 -20.05 3.75 -4.65
N ILE A 38 -20.28 4.33 -3.47
CA ILE A 38 -21.62 4.54 -2.89
C ILE A 38 -22.39 5.57 -3.69
N ILE A 39 -21.75 6.64 -4.20
CA ILE A 39 -22.37 7.61 -5.11
C ILE A 39 -22.67 6.94 -6.46
N ALA A 40 -21.75 6.16 -7.02
CA ALA A 40 -21.96 5.43 -8.26
C ALA A 40 -23.08 4.39 -8.11
N ILE A 41 -23.14 3.67 -6.98
CA ILE A 41 -24.22 2.75 -6.64
C ILE A 41 -25.52 3.51 -6.42
N ARG A 42 -25.51 4.65 -5.71
CA ARG A 42 -26.72 5.48 -5.53
C ARG A 42 -27.23 6.05 -6.85
N PHE A 43 -26.34 6.53 -7.71
CA PHE A 43 -26.65 7.07 -9.02
C PHE A 43 -27.17 5.96 -9.95
N ARG A 44 -26.56 4.76 -9.88
CA ARG A 44 -27.00 3.57 -10.60
C ARG A 44 -28.35 3.06 -10.10
N VAL A 45 -28.57 2.97 -8.79
CA VAL A 45 -29.88 2.66 -8.21
C VAL A 45 -30.90 3.73 -8.62
N HIS A 46 -30.55 5.01 -8.62
CA HIS A 46 -31.47 6.08 -9.02
C HIS A 46 -31.81 6.04 -10.51
N ILE A 47 -30.86 5.70 -11.39
CA ILE A 47 -31.08 5.51 -12.84
C ILE A 47 -31.90 4.25 -13.11
N THR A 48 -31.56 3.12 -12.49
CA THR A 48 -32.31 1.87 -12.63
C THR A 48 -33.72 2.01 -12.07
N LEU A 49 -33.88 2.69 -10.92
CA LEU A 49 -35.19 3.00 -10.33
C LEU A 49 -35.98 3.96 -11.24
N ALA A 50 -35.35 4.98 -11.83
CA ALA A 50 -36.02 5.87 -12.79
C ALA A 50 -36.44 5.13 -14.08
N ALA A 51 -35.64 4.19 -14.58
CA ALA A 51 -35.98 3.35 -15.71
C ALA A 51 -37.13 2.38 -15.38
N ILE A 52 -37.12 1.78 -14.19
CA ILE A 52 -38.20 0.93 -13.68
C ILE A 52 -39.48 1.76 -13.46
N ILE A 53 -39.39 2.95 -12.88
CA ILE A 53 -40.53 3.87 -12.71
C ILE A 53 -41.09 4.30 -14.07
N SER A 54 -40.23 4.60 -15.06
CA SER A 54 -40.67 4.94 -16.42
C SER A 54 -41.34 3.75 -17.11
N ALA A 55 -40.83 2.53 -16.93
CA ALA A 55 -41.44 1.32 -17.48
C ALA A 55 -42.78 1.00 -16.80
N LEU A 56 -42.84 1.08 -15.47
CA LEU A 56 -44.06 0.89 -14.68
C LEU A 56 -45.11 1.96 -14.98
N ALA A 57 -44.72 3.22 -15.14
CA ALA A 57 -45.62 4.30 -15.55
C ALA A 57 -46.19 4.02 -16.95
N CYS A 58 -45.39 3.51 -17.88
CA CYS A 58 -45.85 3.13 -19.21
C CYS A 58 -46.83 1.94 -19.20
N VAL A 59 -46.68 1.01 -18.25
CA VAL A 59 -47.56 -0.16 -18.07
C VAL A 59 -48.85 0.21 -17.33
N PHE A 60 -48.79 1.06 -16.30
CA PHE A 60 -49.95 1.44 -15.49
C PHE A 60 -50.85 2.51 -16.14
N LEU A 61 -50.32 3.39 -16.97
CA LEU A 61 -51.10 4.45 -17.63
C LEU A 61 -51.77 4.03 -18.95
N PHE A 62 -51.56 2.81 -19.45
CA PHE A 62 -51.97 2.46 -20.81
C PHE A 62 -52.72 1.12 -20.96
N PRO A 63 -54.03 1.06 -20.59
CA PRO A 63 -54.92 0.03 -21.12
C PRO A 63 -55.51 0.36 -22.52
N GLN A 64 -55.03 1.37 -23.26
CA GLN A 64 -55.81 1.98 -24.37
C GLN A 64 -55.09 2.22 -25.73
N CYS A 65 -53.98 1.54 -26.08
CA CYS A 65 -53.53 1.45 -27.49
C CYS A 65 -52.37 0.45 -27.63
N CYS A 66 -52.64 -0.72 -28.21
CA CYS A 66 -51.74 -1.86 -28.07
C CYS A 66 -50.46 -1.84 -28.91
N ASP A 67 -50.18 -0.85 -29.78
CA ASP A 67 -48.99 -0.96 -30.66
C ASP A 67 -48.15 0.31 -30.86
N LEU A 68 -48.67 1.52 -30.65
CA LEU A 68 -47.96 2.72 -31.12
C LEU A 68 -46.86 3.24 -30.17
N GLY A 69 -46.94 2.93 -28.86
CA GLY A 69 -46.01 3.45 -27.84
C GLY A 69 -45.08 2.41 -27.22
N PHE A 70 -45.44 1.12 -27.28
CA PHE A 70 -44.72 0.05 -26.57
C PHE A 70 -43.30 -0.13 -27.11
N HIS A 71 -43.13 -0.27 -28.43
CA HIS A 71 -41.81 -0.44 -29.05
C HIS A 71 -40.88 0.76 -28.79
N ALA A 72 -41.42 1.97 -28.84
CA ALA A 72 -40.63 3.18 -28.57
C ALA A 72 -40.19 3.28 -27.10
N SER A 73 -41.10 2.96 -26.17
CA SER A 73 -40.80 2.92 -24.73
C SER A 73 -39.78 1.83 -24.40
N LEU A 74 -39.99 0.60 -24.91
CA LEU A 74 -39.08 -0.52 -24.72
C LEU A 74 -37.68 -0.23 -25.30
N ALA A 75 -37.62 0.35 -26.50
CA ALA A 75 -36.35 0.74 -27.11
C ALA A 75 -35.62 1.81 -26.29
N ARG A 76 -36.35 2.75 -25.66
CA ARG A 76 -35.75 3.76 -24.77
C ARG A 76 -35.23 3.13 -23.48
N THR A 77 -35.99 2.21 -22.89
CA THR A 77 -35.58 1.45 -21.71
C THR A 77 -34.32 0.64 -21.99
N PHE A 78 -34.26 -0.10 -23.10
CA PHE A 78 -33.07 -0.87 -23.45
C PHE A 78 -31.85 0.00 -23.77
N ARG A 79 -32.02 1.13 -24.46
CA ARG A 79 -30.89 2.08 -24.67
C ARG A 79 -30.36 2.63 -23.35
N THR A 80 -31.25 2.92 -22.39
CA THR A 80 -30.87 3.40 -21.05
C THR A 80 -30.13 2.32 -20.28
N TYR A 81 -30.62 1.07 -20.32
CA TYR A 81 -29.94 -0.08 -19.73
C TYR A 81 -28.56 -0.30 -20.34
N LEU A 82 -28.46 -0.34 -21.68
CA LEU A 82 -27.18 -0.52 -22.37
C LEU A 82 -26.20 0.60 -22.03
N SER A 83 -26.65 1.86 -21.99
CA SER A 83 -25.79 2.97 -21.57
C SER A 83 -25.31 2.82 -20.12
N ALA A 84 -26.14 2.34 -19.21
CA ALA A 84 -25.74 2.07 -17.83
C ALA A 84 -24.71 0.94 -17.74
N GLU A 85 -24.87 -0.13 -18.54
CA GLU A 85 -23.91 -1.24 -18.61
C GLU A 85 -22.58 -0.81 -19.25
N TYR A 86 -22.59 -0.01 -20.31
CA TYR A 86 -21.37 0.56 -20.88
C TYR A 86 -20.61 1.43 -19.87
N ASN A 87 -21.32 2.32 -19.17
CA ASN A 87 -20.69 3.16 -18.14
C ASN A 87 -20.15 2.34 -16.97
N LEU A 88 -20.81 1.23 -16.60
CA LEU A 88 -20.27 0.30 -15.62
C LEU A 88 -18.96 -0.30 -16.11
N GLU A 89 -18.94 -0.82 -17.34
CA GLU A 89 -17.76 -1.48 -17.89
C GLU A 89 -16.59 -0.50 -18.00
N THR A 90 -16.84 0.74 -18.43
CA THR A 90 -15.83 1.81 -18.43
C THR A 90 -15.30 2.08 -17.02
N SER A 91 -16.18 2.27 -16.03
CA SER A 91 -15.76 2.52 -14.64
C SER A 91 -15.00 1.34 -14.04
N ARG A 92 -15.37 0.11 -14.41
CA ARG A 92 -14.64 -1.10 -14.01
C ARG A 92 -13.25 -1.12 -14.62
N HIS A 93 -13.13 -0.82 -15.91
CA HIS A 93 -11.84 -0.79 -16.61
C HIS A 93 -10.92 0.26 -16.00
N GLU A 94 -11.41 1.49 -15.81
CA GLU A 94 -10.67 2.56 -15.12
C GLU A 94 -10.20 2.15 -13.72
N GLY A 95 -11.07 1.44 -12.97
CA GLY A 95 -10.71 0.91 -11.65
C GLY A 95 -9.61 -0.14 -11.70
N LEU A 96 -9.62 -1.02 -12.71
CA LEU A 96 -8.57 -2.01 -12.92
C LEU A 96 -7.26 -1.35 -13.34
N ASP A 97 -7.30 -0.36 -14.23
CA ASP A 97 -6.12 0.41 -14.65
C ASP A 97 -5.44 1.09 -13.45
N ILE A 98 -6.22 1.65 -12.52
CA ILE A 98 -5.66 2.25 -11.28
C ILE A 98 -4.93 1.20 -10.44
N ILE A 99 -5.48 -0.01 -10.32
CA ILE A 99 -4.87 -1.10 -9.55
C ILE A 99 -3.61 -1.59 -10.25
N GLU A 100 -3.65 -1.78 -11.57
CA GLU A 100 -2.49 -2.19 -12.38
C GLU A 100 -1.35 -1.17 -12.23
N ASN A 101 -1.65 0.12 -12.37
CA ASN A 101 -0.68 1.18 -12.12
C ASN A 101 -0.14 1.14 -10.69
N ALA A 102 -0.97 0.87 -9.67
CA ALA A 102 -0.50 0.76 -8.30
C ALA A 102 0.44 -0.45 -8.09
N VAL A 103 0.16 -1.57 -8.75
CA VAL A 103 1.01 -2.78 -8.74
C VAL A 103 2.34 -2.51 -9.44
N ASP A 104 2.32 -1.85 -10.60
CA ASP A 104 3.53 -1.50 -11.35
C ASP A 104 4.44 -0.54 -10.58
N ASN A 105 3.86 0.29 -9.71
CA ASN A 105 4.59 1.23 -8.86
C ASN A 105 5.05 0.63 -7.52
N LEU A 106 4.88 -0.67 -7.28
CA LEU A 106 5.43 -1.33 -6.09
C LEU A 106 6.96 -1.36 -6.15
N ASP A 107 7.61 -0.62 -5.24
CA ASP A 107 9.07 -0.54 -5.17
C ASP A 107 9.57 -0.82 -3.75
N ALA A 108 9.97 -2.08 -3.52
CA ALA A 108 10.51 -2.53 -2.25
C ALA A 108 11.76 -1.76 -1.81
N ARG A 109 12.59 -1.28 -2.75
CA ARG A 109 13.78 -0.50 -2.42
C ARG A 109 13.38 0.88 -1.93
N SER A 110 12.50 1.57 -2.65
CA SER A 110 11.99 2.88 -2.24
C SER A 110 11.28 2.80 -0.89
N ASP A 111 10.44 1.78 -0.70
CA ASP A 111 9.72 1.59 0.57
C ASP A 111 10.66 1.28 1.73
N LYS A 112 11.70 0.47 1.52
CA LYS A 112 12.77 0.28 2.51
C LYS A 112 13.44 1.61 2.88
N HIS A 113 13.77 2.46 1.91
CA HIS A 113 14.40 3.76 2.20
C HIS A 113 13.46 4.64 3.03
N LYS A 114 12.17 4.74 2.65
CA LYS A 114 11.17 5.49 3.43
C LYS A 114 11.07 4.99 4.86
N VAL A 115 11.10 3.67 5.08
CA VAL A 115 11.08 3.08 6.42
C VAL A 115 12.35 3.42 7.19
N MET A 116 13.52 3.32 6.56
CA MET A 116 14.79 3.71 7.18
C MET A 116 14.81 5.18 7.58
N ASP A 117 14.26 6.06 6.73
CA ASP A 117 14.18 7.50 6.99
C ASP A 117 13.19 7.81 8.12
N LEU A 118 12.01 7.19 8.12
CA LEU A 118 10.99 7.37 9.15
C LEU A 118 11.45 6.86 10.52
N CYS A 119 12.22 5.76 10.53
CA CYS A 119 12.74 5.11 11.73
C CYS A 119 14.25 5.35 11.90
N ASN A 120 14.74 6.53 11.51
CA ASN A 120 16.17 6.84 11.50
C ASN A 120 16.87 6.62 12.85
N GLN A 121 16.18 6.89 13.96
CA GLN A 121 16.70 6.68 15.32
C GLN A 121 17.00 5.20 15.63
N VAL A 122 16.31 4.26 14.98
CA VAL A 122 16.51 2.82 15.17
C VAL A 122 17.61 2.29 14.25
N PHE A 123 17.70 2.83 13.04
CA PHE A 123 18.61 2.34 12.01
C PHE A 123 19.94 3.10 11.91
N CYS A 124 20.11 4.20 12.66
CA CYS A 124 21.37 4.93 12.69
C CYS A 124 22.48 4.05 13.27
N PRO A 125 23.63 3.90 12.59
CA PRO A 125 24.77 3.19 13.15
C PRO A 125 25.19 3.81 14.48
N PRO A 126 25.53 3.00 15.50
CA PRO A 126 26.07 3.53 16.74
C PRO A 126 27.40 4.24 16.48
N VAL A 127 27.77 5.14 17.39
CA VAL A 127 29.08 5.80 17.36
C VAL A 127 30.19 4.77 17.37
N LYS A 128 31.25 5.04 16.61
CA LYS A 128 32.44 4.19 16.66
C LYS A 128 33.03 4.25 18.06
N PHE A 129 33.54 3.12 18.52
CA PHE A 129 34.29 3.08 19.76
C PHE A 129 35.64 3.73 19.54
N ASP A 130 35.95 4.73 20.34
CA ASP A 130 37.26 5.35 20.41
C ASP A 130 38.05 4.76 21.57
N PHE A 131 39.38 4.74 21.44
CA PHE A 131 40.27 4.31 22.52
C PHE A 131 40.14 5.29 23.70
N GLN A 132 39.84 4.76 24.88
CA GLN A 132 39.77 5.52 26.12
C GLN A 132 41.00 5.18 26.99
N PRO A 133 41.94 6.13 27.20
CA PRO A 133 43.07 5.94 28.08
C PRO A 133 42.64 5.58 29.51
N HIS A 134 43.36 4.66 30.14
CA HIS A 134 43.17 4.32 31.55
C HIS A 134 44.29 4.95 32.38
N MET A 135 43.95 5.77 33.39
CA MET A 135 44.92 6.42 34.29
C MET A 135 45.99 7.22 33.55
N ASP A 136 45.57 8.09 32.63
CA ASP A 136 46.47 8.96 31.84
C ASP A 136 47.52 8.19 31.02
N ASP A 137 47.15 7.03 30.46
CA ASP A 137 47.99 6.30 29.50
C ASP A 137 48.16 7.10 28.19
N GLU A 138 49.39 7.49 27.88
CA GLU A 138 49.76 8.28 26.71
C GLU A 138 49.90 7.42 25.43
N VAL A 139 49.85 6.09 25.53
CA VAL A 139 50.06 5.17 24.40
C VAL A 139 48.74 4.82 23.73
N CYS A 140 48.41 5.54 22.65
CA CYS A 140 47.17 5.32 21.86
C CYS A 140 47.38 4.46 20.60
N GLN A 141 48.55 3.83 20.42
CA GLN A 141 48.91 3.05 19.23
C GLN A 141 49.59 1.73 19.61
N VAL A 142 49.51 0.74 18.71
CA VAL A 142 50.17 -0.56 18.91
C VAL A 142 51.69 -0.39 18.92
N SER A 143 52.32 -0.69 20.06
CA SER A 143 53.79 -0.73 20.19
C SER A 143 54.32 -2.14 19.97
N ALA A 144 55.15 -2.33 18.94
CA ALA A 144 55.74 -3.62 18.57
C ALA A 144 57.24 -3.68 18.90
N GLN A 145 57.60 -3.36 20.14
CA GLN A 145 58.97 -3.49 20.63
C GLN A 145 59.27 -4.94 21.06
N GLN A 146 60.54 -5.35 21.05
CA GLN A 146 60.94 -6.67 21.52
C GLN A 146 60.68 -6.79 23.03
N PRO A 147 60.15 -7.94 23.53
CA PRO A 147 59.99 -9.23 22.83
C PRO A 147 58.66 -9.41 22.07
N VAL A 148 57.67 -8.54 22.29
CA VAL A 148 56.29 -8.67 21.80
C VAL A 148 56.19 -8.61 20.26
N GLN A 149 57.15 -7.97 19.61
CA GLN A 149 57.25 -7.88 18.14
C GLN A 149 57.11 -9.24 17.44
N MET A 150 57.82 -10.27 17.92
CA MET A 150 57.84 -11.59 17.27
C MET A 150 56.48 -12.28 17.40
N GLU A 151 55.84 -12.16 18.56
CA GLU A 151 54.50 -12.71 18.81
C GLU A 151 53.44 -12.05 17.91
N LEU A 152 53.49 -10.73 17.76
CA LEU A 152 52.60 -9.99 16.86
C LEU A 152 52.79 -10.41 15.39
N LEU A 153 54.03 -10.65 14.95
CA LEU A 153 54.35 -11.12 13.60
C LEU A 153 53.80 -12.53 13.32
N VAL A 154 53.95 -13.45 14.28
CA VAL A 154 53.37 -14.79 14.18
C VAL A 154 51.84 -14.70 14.11
N ARG A 155 51.21 -13.87 14.95
CA ARG A 155 49.76 -13.65 14.92
C ARG A 155 49.28 -13.04 13.60
N TYR A 156 50.02 -12.09 13.04
CA TYR A 156 49.72 -11.49 11.75
C TYR A 156 49.64 -12.54 10.64
N HIS A 157 50.66 -13.39 10.50
CA HIS A 157 50.66 -14.43 9.46
C HIS A 157 49.54 -15.45 9.65
N GLN A 158 49.25 -15.84 10.91
CA GLN A 158 48.13 -16.72 11.21
C GLN A 158 46.77 -16.10 10.81
N LEU A 159 46.55 -14.83 11.12
CA LEU A 159 45.32 -14.11 10.74
C LEU A 159 45.22 -13.96 9.22
N GLN A 160 46.33 -13.63 8.55
CA GLN A 160 46.37 -13.48 7.10
C GLN A 160 45.99 -14.79 6.39
N SER A 161 46.58 -15.93 6.79
CA SER A 161 46.24 -17.23 6.21
C SER A 161 44.78 -17.59 6.44
N ARG A 162 44.25 -17.36 7.66
CA ARG A 162 42.84 -17.64 7.98
C ARG A 162 41.88 -16.77 7.19
N LEU A 163 42.15 -15.47 7.06
CA LEU A 163 41.33 -14.56 6.26
C LEU A 163 41.34 -14.96 4.79
N MET A 164 42.46 -15.43 4.26
CA MET A 164 42.53 -15.92 2.88
C MET A 164 41.61 -17.12 2.67
N THR A 165 41.60 -18.10 3.58
CA THR A 165 40.69 -19.24 3.52
C THR A 165 39.22 -18.81 3.62
N LEU A 166 38.87 -17.99 4.62
CA LEU A 166 37.49 -17.53 4.83
C LEU A 166 36.97 -16.66 3.69
N LYS A 167 37.86 -15.90 3.03
CA LYS A 167 37.47 -15.07 1.89
C LYS A 167 37.09 -15.91 0.67
N ILE A 168 37.77 -17.04 0.47
CA ILE A 168 37.46 -17.99 -0.60
C ILE A 168 36.09 -18.64 -0.33
N GLU A 169 35.84 -19.08 0.90
CA GLU A 169 34.57 -19.73 1.29
C GLU A 169 33.34 -18.80 1.18
N ASN A 170 33.51 -17.48 1.30
CA ASN A 170 32.41 -16.51 1.25
C ASN A 170 32.18 -15.95 -0.17
N GLU A 171 33.04 -16.26 -1.13
CA GLU A 171 32.89 -15.90 -2.55
C GLU A 171 32.34 -17.06 -3.42
N GLU A 172 32.24 -18.28 -2.88
CA GLU A 172 31.53 -19.45 -3.46
C GLU A 172 30.03 -19.46 -3.11
#